data_AF-A0A7C1MHT0-F1
#
_entry.id   AF-A0A7C1MHT0-F1
#
_cell.length_a   1.000
_cell.length_b   1.000
_cell.length_c   1.000
_cell.angle_alpha   90.00
_cell.angle_beta   90.00
_cell.angle_gamma   90.00
#
_symmetry.space_group_name_H-M   'P 1'
#
loop_
_entity.id
_entity.type
_entity.pdbx_description
1 polymer ?
#
loop_
_entity_poly.entity_id
_entity_poly.type
_entity_poly.pdbx_seq_one_letter_code
_entity_poly.pdbx_strand_id
1 'polypeptide(L)'
;QSGPYNIRQPKEEHRNTVSPKELDLIIVPGVAFDDGGNRLGRGKGYYDRFLQEKSGKTRTLGLAFSFQIVNNLPFSRYDHPVEIVISA
;
A
#
# COMPACT_ATOMS: atom_id res chain seq x y z
N GLN A 1 -5.05 -18.37 7.34
CA GLN A 1 -6.51 -18.47 7.56
C GLN A 1 -7.26 -17.59 6.57
N SER A 2 -8.55 -17.86 6.30
CA SER A 2 -9.35 -16.97 5.46
C SER A 2 -9.67 -15.68 6.23
N GLY A 3 -9.43 -14.53 5.61
CA GLY A 3 -9.75 -13.21 6.16
C GLY A 3 -11.15 -12.73 5.75
N PRO A 4 -11.61 -11.58 6.29
CA PRO A 4 -12.97 -11.07 6.12
C PRO A 4 -13.34 -10.71 4.67
N TYR A 5 -12.35 -10.56 3.78
CA TYR A 5 -12.56 -10.27 2.35
C TYR A 5 -12.22 -11.46 1.45
N ASN A 6 -12.26 -12.68 2.00
CA ASN A 6 -11.83 -13.89 1.30
C ASN A 6 -10.35 -13.85 0.83
N ILE A 7 -9.55 -13.01 1.48
CA ILE A 7 -8.10 -12.89 1.27
C ILE A 7 -7.41 -13.64 2.40
N ARG A 8 -6.40 -14.44 2.07
CA ARG A 8 -5.63 -15.19 3.07
C ARG A 8 -4.87 -14.23 4.00
N GLN A 9 -4.93 -14.49 5.30
CA GLN A 9 -4.15 -13.81 6.33
C GLN A 9 -3.28 -14.83 7.09
N PRO A 10 -2.15 -14.40 7.69
CA PRO A 10 -1.39 -15.26 8.59
C PRO A 10 -2.28 -15.88 9.67
N LYS A 11 -2.02 -17.14 10.04
CA LYS A 11 -2.69 -17.75 11.19
C LYS A 11 -2.19 -17.10 12.48
N GLU A 12 -3.01 -17.09 13.54
CA GLU A 12 -2.60 -16.53 14.84
C GLU A 12 -1.32 -17.19 15.37
N GLU A 13 -1.21 -18.52 15.26
CA GLU A 13 -0.02 -19.31 15.66
C GLU A 13 1.25 -18.99 14.86
N HIS A 14 1.14 -18.24 13.76
CA HIS A 14 2.25 -17.80 12.90
C HIS A 14 2.35 -16.28 12.80
N ARG A 15 1.68 -15.54 13.70
CA ARG A 15 1.68 -14.08 13.68
C ARG A 15 2.96 -13.54 14.32
N ASN A 16 4.06 -13.63 13.56
CA ASN A 16 5.31 -12.96 13.90
C ASN A 16 5.22 -11.50 13.45
N THR A 17 4.76 -10.63 14.35
CA THR A 17 4.65 -9.19 14.06
C THR A 17 6.03 -8.56 14.01
N VAL A 18 6.30 -7.80 12.95
CA VAL A 18 7.51 -7.00 12.77
C VAL A 18 7.12 -5.53 12.79
N SER A 19 7.95 -4.66 13.37
CA SER A 19 7.68 -3.23 13.34
C SER A 19 7.70 -2.72 11.90
N PRO A 20 6.79 -1.81 11.50
CA PRO A 20 6.88 -1.14 10.20
C PRO A 20 8.22 -0.42 9.97
N LYS A 21 8.92 -0.06 11.05
CA LYS A 21 10.23 0.60 11.01
C LYS A 21 11.38 -0.33 10.62
N GLU A 22 11.19 -1.63 10.72
CA GLU A 22 12.17 -2.67 10.37
C GLU A 22 12.03 -3.14 8.92
N LEU A 23 11.00 -2.68 8.19
CA LEU A 23 10.76 -3.07 6.81
C LEU A 23 11.65 -2.27 5.85
N ASP A 24 12.34 -2.96 4.95
CA ASP A 24 13.10 -2.32 3.88
C ASP A 24 12.21 -1.87 2.70
N LEU A 25 11.15 -2.65 2.42
CA LEU A 25 10.24 -2.45 1.30
C LEU A 25 8.79 -2.80 1.69
N ILE A 26 7.85 -1.95 1.26
CA ILE A 26 6.41 -2.20 1.37
C ILE A 26 5.79 -2.17 -0.03
N ILE A 27 5.21 -3.29 -0.44
CA ILE A 27 4.37 -3.34 -1.64
C ILE A 27 2.95 -2.93 -1.26
N VAL A 28 2.51 -1.80 -1.76
CA VAL A 28 1.25 -1.15 -1.42
C VAL A 28 0.22 -1.45 -2.51
N PRO A 29 -0.87 -2.16 -2.21
CA PRO A 29 -1.93 -2.41 -3.18
C PRO A 29 -2.77 -1.15 -3.40
N GLY A 30 -3.32 -1.04 -4.62
CA GLY A 30 -4.21 0.07 -5.01
C GLY A 30 -5.22 -0.38 -6.07
N VAL A 31 -6.33 0.35 -6.15
CA VAL A 31 -7.33 0.25 -7.22
C VAL A 31 -6.87 1.04 -8.44
N ALA A 32 -6.27 2.21 -8.22
CA ALA A 32 -5.65 3.04 -9.25
C ALA A 32 -4.42 3.75 -8.68
N PHE A 33 -3.52 4.15 -9.56
CA PHE A 33 -2.33 4.93 -9.29
C PHE A 33 -2.19 6.05 -10.33
N ASP A 34 -1.52 7.14 -9.98
CA ASP A 34 -1.12 8.17 -10.93
C ASP A 34 0.40 8.33 -11.01
N ASP A 35 0.87 9.16 -11.94
CA ASP A 35 2.30 9.42 -12.19
C ASP A 35 3.01 10.08 -11.00
N GLY A 36 2.26 10.69 -10.08
CA GLY A 36 2.77 11.24 -8.83
C GLY A 36 2.91 10.21 -7.72
N GLY A 37 2.55 8.95 -7.97
CA GLY A 37 2.54 7.88 -6.98
C GLY A 37 1.33 7.97 -6.02
N ASN A 38 0.38 8.87 -6.25
CA ASN A 38 -0.87 8.83 -5.49
C ASN A 38 -1.60 7.53 -5.80
N ARG A 39 -2.39 7.07 -4.85
CA ARG A 39 -3.12 5.81 -5.00
C ARG A 39 -4.55 5.94 -4.49
N LEU A 40 -5.45 5.26 -5.19
CA LEU A 40 -6.80 5.03 -4.71
C LEU A 40 -6.86 3.67 -4.02
N GLY A 41 -7.03 3.65 -2.70
CA GLY A 41 -7.25 2.42 -1.95
C GLY A 41 -8.70 1.92 -2.03
N ARG A 42 -9.06 0.91 -1.21
CA ARG A 42 -10.44 0.43 -1.06
C ARG A 42 -11.29 1.25 -0.07
N GLY A 43 -10.85 2.46 0.31
CA GLY A 43 -11.62 3.41 1.11
C GLY A 43 -11.57 3.29 2.64
N LYS A 44 -10.80 2.35 3.21
CA LYS A 44 -10.68 2.17 4.68
C LYS A 44 -9.42 2.78 5.31
N GLY A 45 -8.56 3.42 4.51
CA GLY A 45 -7.35 4.08 5.00
C GLY A 45 -6.41 3.19 5.81
N TYR A 46 -6.39 1.88 5.54
CA TYR A 46 -5.50 0.95 6.26
C TYR A 46 -4.04 1.26 5.95
N TYR A 47 -3.70 1.41 4.66
CA TYR A 47 -2.34 1.71 4.24
C TYR A 47 -1.94 3.15 4.52
N ASP A 48 -2.86 4.12 4.50
CA ASP A 48 -2.52 5.51 4.85
C ASP A 48 -2.02 5.62 6.29
N ARG A 49 -2.67 4.88 7.22
CA ARG A 49 -2.23 4.80 8.62
C ARG A 49 -0.95 3.99 8.77
N PHE A 50 -0.86 2.82 8.13
CA PHE A 50 0.30 1.95 8.22
C PHE A 50 1.58 2.61 7.68
N LEU A 51 1.48 3.37 6.58
CA LEU A 51 2.62 4.04 5.96
C LEU A 51 3.15 5.21 6.78
N GLN A 52 2.35 5.79 7.70
CA GLN A 52 2.84 6.80 8.65
C GLN A 52 3.84 6.21 9.66
N GLU A 53 3.76 4.91 9.93
CA GLU A 53 4.58 4.24 10.93
C GLU A 53 5.93 3.74 10.35
N LYS A 54 6.10 3.79 9.02
CA LYS A 54 7.30 3.28 8.34
C LYS A 54 8.55 4.09 8.70
N SER A 55 9.71 3.46 8.56
CA SER A 55 10.98 4.19 8.65
C SER A 55 11.16 5.09 7.43
N GLY A 56 11.84 6.23 7.59
CA GLY A 56 12.22 7.08 6.46
C GLY A 56 13.11 6.36 5.43
N LYS A 57 13.73 5.23 5.81
CA LYS A 57 14.53 4.37 4.93
C LYS A 57 13.69 3.34 4.17
N THR A 58 12.46 3.06 4.61
CA THR A 58 11.57 2.06 4.00
C THR A 58 11.06 2.56 2.65
N ARG A 59 11.34 1.81 1.59
CA ARG A 59 10.82 2.10 0.24
C ARG A 59 9.37 1.65 0.11
N THR A 60 8.59 2.36 -0.70
CA THR A 60 7.20 1.99 -1.01
C THR A 60 7.00 1.82 -2.51
N LEU A 61 6.28 0.76 -2.89
CA LEU A 61 6.09 0.37 -4.28
C LEU A 61 4.62 0.02 -4.54
N GLY A 62 4.01 0.63 -5.55
CA GLY A 62 2.76 0.18 -6.14
C GLY A 62 3.01 -0.83 -7.27
N LEU A 63 2.25 -1.92 -7.27
CA LEU A 63 2.16 -2.83 -8.43
C LEU A 63 0.78 -2.65 -9.07
N ALA A 64 0.78 -2.36 -10.37
CA ALA A 64 -0.43 -1.97 -11.09
C ALA A 64 -0.51 -2.65 -12.46
N PHE A 65 -1.72 -2.93 -12.94
CA PHE A 65 -1.93 -3.14 -14.36
C PHE A 65 -1.91 -1.79 -15.09
N SER A 66 -1.63 -1.77 -16.39
CA SER A 66 -1.58 -0.52 -17.18
C SER A 66 -2.90 0.25 -17.12
N PHE A 67 -4.05 -0.44 -17.06
CA PHE A 67 -5.37 0.21 -16.91
C PHE A 67 -5.62 0.85 -15.54
N GLN A 68 -4.81 0.50 -14.53
CA GLN A 68 -4.89 1.11 -13.20
C GLN A 68 -4.07 2.40 -13.11
N ILE A 69 -3.29 2.74 -14.14
CA ILE A 69 -2.59 4.01 -14.24
C ILE A 69 -3.55 5.05 -14.83
N VAL A 70 -3.77 6.14 -14.10
CA VAL A 70 -4.67 7.23 -14.48
C VAL A 70 -3.97 8.58 -14.38
N ASN A 71 -4.46 9.58 -15.10
CA ASN A 71 -3.76 10.87 -15.21
C ASN A 71 -3.63 11.63 -13.89
N ASN A 72 -4.69 11.65 -13.07
CA ASN A 72 -4.68 12.41 -11.82
C ASN A 72 -5.70 11.82 -10.85
N LEU A 73 -5.25 11.48 -9.64
CA LEU A 73 -6.14 11.08 -8.56
C LEU A 73 -6.39 12.24 -7.60
N PRO A 74 -7.63 12.39 -7.09
CA PRO A 74 -7.85 13.27 -5.96
C PRO A 74 -7.08 12.71 -4.75
N PHE A 75 -6.30 13.57 -4.10
CA PHE A 75 -5.56 13.22 -2.90
C PHE A 75 -5.82 14.24 -1.79
N SER A 76 -5.63 13.79 -0.56
CA SER A 76 -5.77 14.52 0.68
C SER A 76 -4.42 14.59 1.40
N ARG A 77 -4.27 15.54 2.34
CA ARG A 77 -3.10 15.62 3.22
C ARG A 77 -2.87 14.36 4.08
N TYR A 78 -3.88 13.51 4.20
CA TYR A 78 -3.80 12.25 4.95
C TYR A 78 -3.34 11.07 4.08
N ASP A 79 -3.38 11.22 2.75
CA ASP A 79 -3.00 10.16 1.83
C ASP A 79 -1.48 10.06 1.74
N HIS A 80 -1.01 8.82 1.64
CA HIS A 80 0.42 8.51 1.55
C HIS A 80 0.74 7.95 0.17
N PRO A 81 1.36 8.75 -0.72
CA PRO A 81 1.78 8.27 -2.03
C PRO A 81 2.88 7.22 -1.91
N VAL A 82 2.98 6.36 -2.92
CA VAL A 82 4.10 5.42 -3.07
C VAL A 82 5.27 6.11 -3.78
N GLU A 83 6.49 5.66 -3.49
CA GLU A 83 7.70 6.23 -4.11
C GLU A 83 7.89 5.75 -5.56
N ILE A 84 7.42 4.55 -5.88
CA ILE A 84 7.54 3.93 -7.20
C ILE A 84 6.22 3.25 -7.55
N VAL A 85 5.83 3.31 -8.82
CA VAL A 85 4.77 2.46 -9.40
C VAL A 85 5.37 1.66 -10.54
N ILE A 86 5.22 0.33 -10.51
CA ILE A 86 5.58 -0.55 -11.62
C ILE A 86 4.29 -1.05 -12.26
N SER A 87 4.18 -0.90 -13.58
CA SER A 87 3.08 -1.43 -14.37
C SER A 87 3.56 -2.29 -15.53
N ALA A 88 2.69 -3.20 -15.98
CA ALA A 88 2.91 -4.10 -17.11
C ALA A 88 2.56 -3.44 -18.46
#